data_AF-A0A3C1SHA2-F1
#
_entry.id   AF-A0A3C1SHA2-F1
#
_cell.length_a   1.000
_cell.length_b   1.000
_cell.length_c   1.000
_cell.angle_alpha   90.00
_cell.angle_beta   90.00
_cell.angle_gamma   90.00
#
_symmetry.space_group_name_H-M   'P 1'
#
loop_
_entity.id
_entity.type
_entity.pdbx_description
1 polymer ?
#
loop_
_entity_poly.entity_id
_entity_poly.type
_entity_poly.pdbx_seq_one_letter_code
_entity_poly.pdbx_strand_id
1 'polypeptide(L)' 'VGFEGQVIWDSSKPDGMPEKLLDVSLAARIGWTAKISLKDGIQRTYQDYLKESQ' A
#
# COMPACT_ATOMS: atom_id res chain seq x y z
N VAL A 1 -11.48 0.75 13.56
CA VAL A 1 -10.30 1.01 14.41
C VAL A 1 -9.96 2.48 14.41
N GLY A 2 -9.41 2.99 15.50
CA GLY A 2 -9.03 4.40 15.70
C GLY A 2 -7.70 4.48 16.43
N PHE A 3 -6.59 4.22 15.73
CA PHE A 3 -5.26 4.40 16.30
C PHE A 3 -5.01 5.91 16.45
N GLU A 4 -4.84 6.36 17.69
CA GLU A 4 -4.61 7.78 18.04
C GLU A 4 -3.14 8.05 18.43
N GLY A 5 -2.27 7.04 18.31
CA GLY A 5 -0.84 7.19 18.56
C GLY A 5 -0.11 7.92 17.42
N GLN A 6 1.19 8.11 17.59
CA GLN A 6 2.05 8.79 16.62
C GLN A 6 2.82 7.78 15.76
N VAL A 7 2.97 8.10 14.47
CA VAL A 7 3.91 7.42 13.58
C VAL A 7 5.25 8.14 13.70
N ILE A 8 6.28 7.43 14.18
CA ILE A 8 7.62 7.99 14.40
C ILE A 8 8.60 7.37 13.40
N TRP A 9 9.36 8.22 12.71
CA TRP A 9 10.43 7.80 11.80
C TRP A 9 11.80 7.90 12.50
N ASP A 10 12.54 6.81 12.56
CA ASP A 10 13.90 6.76 13.13
C ASP A 10 14.95 6.93 12.03
N SER A 11 15.44 8.17 11.86
CA SER A 11 16.46 8.53 10.86
C SER A 11 17.87 8.08 11.23
N SER A 12 18.09 7.39 12.36
CA SER A 12 19.38 6.77 12.67
C SER A 12 19.65 5.51 11.85
N LYS A 13 18.61 4.95 11.21
CA LYS A 13 18.68 3.78 10.35
C LYS A 13 18.92 4.21 8.90
N PRO A 14 19.72 3.45 8.13
CA PRO A 14 19.96 3.77 6.74
C PRO A 14 18.68 3.57 5.93
N ASP A 15 18.40 4.50 5.02
CA ASP A 15 17.36 4.34 4.01
C ASP A 15 17.78 3.30 2.96
N GLY A 16 16.77 2.69 2.34
CA GLY A 16 16.96 1.81 1.18
C GLY A 16 17.16 2.59 -0.13
N MET A 17 16.90 1.92 -1.26
CA MET A 17 16.89 2.58 -2.57
C MET A 17 15.78 3.67 -2.59
N PRO A 18 16.08 4.92 -2.96
CA PRO A 18 15.12 6.03 -2.88
C PRO A 18 13.84 5.83 -3.71
N GLU A 19 13.96 5.18 -4.87
CA GLU A 19 12.81 4.92 -5.74
C GLU A 19 12.90 3.51 -6.33
N LYS A 20 11.80 2.76 -6.22
CA LYS A 20 11.67 1.44 -6.82
C LYS A 20 10.27 1.27 -7.38
N LEU A 21 10.10 1.65 -8.65
CA LEU A 21 8.83 1.63 -9.37
C LEU A 21 8.94 0.74 -10.61
N LEU A 22 7.79 0.20 -11.06
CA LEU A 22 7.69 -0.55 -12.31
C LEU A 22 7.10 0.34 -13.41
N ASP A 23 7.65 0.25 -14.63
CA ASP A 23 6.98 0.78 -15.81
C ASP A 23 5.81 -0.12 -16.22
N VAL A 24 4.59 0.43 -16.18
CA VAL A 24 3.35 -0.28 -16.50
C VAL A 24 2.82 0.04 -17.91
N SER A 25 3.62 0.72 -18.74
CA SER A 25 3.21 1.14 -20.09
C SER A 25 2.73 -0.02 -20.96
N LEU A 26 3.35 -1.20 -20.85
CA LEU A 26 2.92 -2.39 -21.59
C LEU A 26 1.51 -2.84 -21.17
N ALA A 27 1.26 -2.91 -19.86
CA ALA A 27 -0.04 -3.31 -19.32
C ALA A 27 -1.14 -2.33 -19.76
N ALA A 28 -0.85 -1.02 -19.72
CA ALA A 28 -1.75 0.01 -20.22
C ALA A 28 -2.05 -0.15 -21.72
N ARG A 29 -1.03 -0.44 -22.55
CA ARG A 29 -1.18 -0.63 -24.00
C ARG A 29 -2.07 -1.81 -24.37
N ILE A 30 -2.07 -2.88 -23.57
CA ILE A 30 -2.95 -4.04 -23.76
C ILE A 30 -4.34 -3.85 -23.12
N GLY A 31 -4.67 -2.63 -22.69
CA GLY A 31 -5.97 -2.26 -22.14
C GLY A 31 -6.15 -2.58 -20.65
N TRP A 32 -5.10 -2.98 -19.94
CA TRP A 32 -5.17 -3.23 -18.51
C TRP A 32 -4.81 -1.98 -17.70
N THR A 33 -5.60 -1.70 -16.67
CA THR A 33 -5.32 -0.65 -15.67
C THR A 33 -5.67 -1.12 -14.27
N ALA A 34 -4.91 -0.66 -13.27
CA ALA A 34 -5.20 -0.93 -11.88
C ALA A 34 -6.51 -0.21 -11.47
N LYS A 35 -7.44 -0.95 -10.87
CA LYS A 35 -8.78 -0.44 -10.53
C LYS A 35 -8.94 -0.04 -9.07
N ILE A 36 -7.98 -0.42 -8.23
CA ILE A 36 -8.06 -0.26 -6.77
C ILE A 36 -6.97 0.71 -6.36
N SER A 37 -7.36 1.80 -5.69
CA SER A 37 -6.40 2.74 -5.11
C SER A 37 -5.70 2.11 -3.91
N LEU A 38 -4.52 2.63 -3.53
CA LEU A 38 -3.81 2.15 -2.34
C LEU A 38 -4.67 2.24 -1.08
N LYS A 39 -5.39 3.34 -0.90
CA LYS A 39 -6.27 3.57 0.26
C LYS A 39 -7.39 2.54 0.31
N ASP A 40 -8.08 2.32 -0.81
CA ASP A 40 -9.19 1.36 -0.86
C ASP A 40 -8.71 -0.06 -0.66
N GLY A 41 -7.55 -0.41 -1.23
CA GLY A 41 -6.91 -1.71 -1.06
C GLY A 41 -6.60 -1.98 0.40
N ILE A 42 -5.87 -1.08 1.07
CA ILE A 42 -5.53 -1.21 2.50
C ILE A 42 -6.78 -1.35 3.36
N GLN A 43 -7.80 -0.52 3.12
CA GLN A 43 -9.03 -0.57 3.90
C GLN A 43 -9.75 -1.92 3.76
N ARG A 44 -9.89 -2.43 2.53
CA ARG A 44 -10.55 -3.72 2.26
C ARG A 44 -9.78 -4.87 2.88
N THR A 45 -8.46 -4.93 2.64
CA THR A 45 -7.60 -5.98 3.20
C THR A 45 -7.66 -5.98 4.73
N TYR A 46 -7.66 -4.81 5.37
CA TYR A 46 -7.76 -4.74 6.82
C TYR A 46 -9.13 -5.20 7.34
N GLN A 47 -10.21 -4.86 6.65
CA GLN A 47 -11.55 -5.36 6.98
C GLN A 47 -11.64 -6.88 6.86
N ASP A 48 -11.04 -7.45 5.82
CA ASP A 48 -11.05 -8.90 5.61
C ASP A 48 -10.22 -9.62 6.69
N TYR A 49 -9.05 -9.10 7.06
CA TYR A 49 -8.26 -9.59 8.19
C TYR A 49 -9.06 -9.64 9.51
N LEU A 50 -9.84 -8.59 9.80
CA LEU A 50 -10.67 -8.55 11.01
C LEU A 50 -11.81 -9.57 11.01
N LYS A 51 -12.35 -9.93 9.84
CA LYS A 51 -13.39 -10.97 9.71
C LYS A 51 -12.80 -12.37 9.90
N GLU A 52 -11.61 -12.62 9.36
CA GLU A 52 -10.94 -13.93 9.49
C GLU A 52 -10.41 -14.18 10.90
N SER A 53 -10.12 -13.12 11.65
CA SER A 53 -9.62 -13.18 13.02
C SER A 53 -10.73 -13.22 14.09
N GLN A 54 -12.00 -13.37 13.67
CA GLN A 54 -13.18 -13.49 14.55
C GLN A 54 -13.69 -14.92 14.65
#